data_AF-A0A285BGY4-F1
#
_entry.id   AF-A0A285BGY4-F1
#
_cell.length_a   1.000
_cell.length_b   1.000
_cell.length_c   1.000
_cell.angle_alpha   90.00
_cell.angle_beta   90.00
_cell.angle_gamma   90.00
#
_symmetry.space_group_name_H-M   'P 1'
#
loop_
_entity.id
_entity.type
_entity.pdbx_description
1 polymer ?
#
loop_
_entity_poly.entity_id
_entity_poly.type
_entity_poly.pdbx_seq_one_letter_code
_entity_poly.pdbx_strand_id
1 'polypeptide(L)'
;MTRPEITHKRDLTFSGWVREKLPDSKTGFWVSDIDFIFFNGKKRTLMLLEVKQHNSSLRPFQNKLFAFLDGIIKKGKPKSFTYFGFCILKFQGTCWYDGKAWFNGKEISEKEFIDFIYKNF
;
A
#
# COMPACT_ATOMS: atom_id res chain seq x y z
N MET A 1 -0.73 20.09 -6.45
CA MET A 1 -1.46 19.43 -7.54
C MET A 1 -0.63 18.23 -7.98
N THR A 2 -1.14 17.02 -7.78
CA THR A 2 -0.57 15.81 -8.36
C THR A 2 -0.71 15.89 -9.88
N ARG A 3 0.28 15.39 -10.61
CA ARG A 3 0.16 15.24 -12.07
C ARG A 3 -1.14 14.45 -12.36
N PRO A 4 -1.92 14.82 -13.39
CA PRO A 4 -3.01 13.99 -13.85
C PRO A 4 -2.51 12.56 -14.02
N GLU A 5 -3.17 11.62 -13.36
CA GLU A 5 -2.84 10.22 -13.48
C GLU A 5 -3.09 9.78 -14.93
N ILE A 6 -2.22 8.95 -15.49
CA ILE A 6 -2.46 8.33 -16.81
C ILE A 6 -3.50 7.23 -16.58
N THR A 7 -4.76 7.65 -16.42
CA THR A 7 -5.87 6.75 -16.14
C THR A 7 -6.13 5.82 -17.33
N HIS A 8 -6.55 4.58 -17.03
CA HIS A 8 -6.98 3.55 -17.98
C HIS A 8 -5.92 2.88 -18.87
N LYS A 9 -4.62 3.17 -18.69
CA LYS A 9 -3.56 2.38 -19.35
C LYS A 9 -2.40 2.11 -18.39
N ARG A 10 -2.44 0.94 -17.74
CA ARG A 10 -1.29 0.43 -16.97
C ARG A 10 -0.22 -0.04 -17.96
N ASP A 11 0.92 0.64 -17.98
CA ASP A 11 2.09 0.12 -18.69
C ASP A 11 2.67 -1.06 -17.90
N LEU A 12 2.59 -2.25 -18.49
CA LEU A 12 3.09 -3.49 -17.89
C LEU A 12 4.47 -3.87 -18.41
N THR A 13 5.10 -3.06 -19.25
CA THR A 13 6.38 -3.37 -19.88
C THR A 13 7.45 -3.70 -18.84
N PHE A 14 7.58 -2.87 -17.80
CA PHE A 14 8.57 -3.11 -16.75
C PHE A 14 8.22 -4.32 -15.87
N SER A 15 6.96 -4.48 -15.46
CA SER A 15 6.52 -5.66 -14.70
C SER A 15 6.71 -6.95 -15.49
N GLY A 16 6.53 -6.90 -16.82
CA GLY A 16 6.81 -8.01 -17.73
C GLY A 16 8.30 -8.33 -17.79
N TRP A 17 9.13 -7.30 -17.98
CA TRP A 17 10.59 -7.44 -17.98
C TRP A 17 11.11 -8.05 -16.67
N VAL A 18 10.59 -7.62 -15.51
CA VAL A 18 10.95 -8.20 -14.20
C VAL A 18 10.67 -9.69 -14.15
N ARG A 19 9.50 -10.12 -14.63
CA ARG A 19 9.12 -11.55 -14.65
C ARG A 19 9.96 -12.36 -15.63
N GLU A 20 10.42 -11.74 -16.71
CA GLU A 20 11.21 -12.40 -17.75
C GLU A 20 12.69 -12.50 -17.37
N LYS A 21 13.25 -11.46 -16.76
CA LYS A 21 14.72 -11.30 -16.62
C LYS A 21 15.24 -11.50 -15.21
N LEU A 22 14.42 -11.35 -14.16
CA LEU A 22 14.89 -11.47 -12.78
C LEU A 22 14.63 -12.87 -12.20
N PRO A 23 15.38 -13.27 -11.15
CA PRO A 23 15.12 -14.53 -10.45
C PRO A 23 13.71 -14.58 -9.86
N ASP A 24 13.26 -15.79 -9.54
CA ASP A 24 11.93 -15.99 -8.95
C ASP A 24 12.01 -16.28 -7.44
N SER A 25 10.83 -16.43 -6.82
CA SER A 25 10.72 -16.67 -5.37
C SER A 25 11.43 -17.94 -4.87
N LYS A 26 11.76 -18.91 -5.74
CA LYS A 26 12.48 -20.14 -5.37
C LYS A 26 13.94 -19.86 -5.02
N THR A 27 14.52 -18.78 -5.54
CA THR A 27 15.88 -18.35 -5.18
C THR A 27 15.90 -17.41 -3.97
N GLY A 28 14.75 -17.21 -3.31
CA GLY A 28 14.59 -16.22 -2.24
C GLY A 28 14.45 -14.78 -2.73
N PHE A 29 14.38 -14.55 -4.05
CA PHE A 29 14.19 -13.22 -4.61
C PHE A 29 12.71 -12.87 -4.69
N TRP A 30 12.29 -11.83 -3.96
CA TRP A 30 10.89 -11.39 -3.93
C TRP A 30 10.76 -9.98 -4.47
N VAL A 31 9.75 -9.79 -5.32
CA VAL A 31 9.36 -8.49 -5.85
C VAL A 31 7.87 -8.28 -5.59
N SER A 32 7.52 -7.09 -5.12
CA SER A 32 6.15 -6.63 -5.01
C SER A 32 6.09 -5.16 -5.40
N ASP A 33 5.02 -4.79 -6.09
CA ASP A 33 4.63 -3.38 -6.21
C ASP A 33 4.13 -2.88 -4.84
N ILE A 34 4.14 -1.57 -4.65
CA ILE A 34 3.49 -0.86 -3.54
C ILE A 34 2.52 0.12 -4.18
N ASP A 35 1.23 0.07 -3.81
CA ASP A 35 0.21 0.89 -4.46
C ASP A 35 0.37 2.39 -4.13
N PHE A 36 0.54 2.73 -2.84
CA PHE A 36 0.74 4.12 -2.43
C PHE A 36 1.74 4.30 -1.28
N ILE A 37 2.41 5.46 -1.30
CA ILE A 37 3.20 6.00 -0.20
C ILE A 37 2.59 7.34 0.18
N PHE A 38 2.01 7.43 1.37
CA PHE A 38 1.46 8.68 1.89
C PHE A 38 2.54 9.32 2.75
N PHE A 39 2.96 10.52 2.37
CA PHE A 39 4.00 11.27 3.07
C PHE A 39 3.58 12.73 3.20
N ASN A 40 3.56 13.25 4.43
CA ASN A 40 3.42 14.67 4.67
C ASN A 40 4.66 15.19 5.40
N GLY A 41 5.45 16.02 4.69
CA GLY A 41 6.67 16.62 5.25
C GLY A 41 6.43 17.70 6.31
N LYS A 42 5.29 18.39 6.29
CA LYS A 42 4.91 19.40 7.30
C LYS A 42 4.43 18.73 8.58
N LYS A 43 3.53 17.75 8.48
CA LYS A 43 3.03 16.96 9.63
C LYS A 43 4.01 15.88 10.09
N ARG A 44 5.09 15.64 9.32
CA ARG A 44 6.10 14.60 9.56
C ARG A 44 5.47 13.21 9.67
N THR A 45 4.57 12.87 8.74
CA THR A 45 3.85 11.59 8.75
C THR A 45 4.15 10.75 7.51
N LEU A 46 4.20 9.43 7.70
CA LEU A 46 4.47 8.44 6.66
C LEU A 46 3.53 7.23 6.81
N MET A 47 3.03 6.69 5.71
CA MET A 47 2.32 5.42 5.63
C MET A 47 2.61 4.75 4.27
N LEU A 48 2.76 3.43 4.27
CA LEU A 48 2.69 2.63 3.04
C LEU A 48 1.30 2.01 2.97
N LEU A 49 0.69 1.98 1.79
CA LEU A 49 -0.67 1.48 1.60
C LEU A 49 -0.71 0.50 0.43
N GLU A 50 -1.14 -0.73 0.70
CA GLU A 50 -1.57 -1.68 -0.31
C GLU A 50 -3.10 -1.66 -0.40
N VAL A 51 -3.62 -1.65 -1.62
CA VAL A 51 -5.05 -1.76 -1.92
C VAL A 51 -5.36 -3.17 -2.41
N LYS A 52 -6.40 -3.79 -1.85
CA LYS A 52 -6.94 -5.07 -2.30
C LYS A 52 -8.39 -4.91 -2.69
N GLN A 53 -8.77 -5.55 -3.78
CA GLN A 53 -10.14 -5.57 -4.30
C GLN A 53 -10.71 -6.99 -4.21
N HIS A 54 -12.02 -7.13 -4.38
CA HIS A 54 -12.73 -8.41 -4.42
C HIS A 54 -12.49 -9.28 -3.17
N ASN A 55 -12.41 -8.64 -1.99
CA ASN A 55 -12.06 -9.29 -0.72
C ASN A 55 -10.73 -10.06 -0.74
N SER A 56 -9.86 -9.79 -1.72
CA SER A 56 -8.58 -10.47 -1.82
C SER A 56 -7.71 -10.16 -0.60
N SER A 57 -6.95 -11.17 -0.18
CA SER A 57 -5.97 -11.06 0.90
C SER A 57 -4.57 -10.88 0.33
N LEU A 58 -3.66 -10.35 1.14
CA LEU A 58 -2.24 -10.38 0.82
C LEU A 58 -1.78 -11.81 0.59
N ARG A 59 -0.97 -11.99 -0.46
CA ARG A 59 -0.30 -13.28 -0.66
C ARG A 59 0.68 -13.53 0.49
N PRO A 60 0.94 -14.79 0.88
CA PRO A 60 1.84 -15.09 2.01
C PRO A 60 3.22 -14.45 1.90
N PHE A 61 3.81 -14.40 0.70
CA PHE A 61 5.10 -13.74 0.50
C PHE A 61 5.01 -12.21 0.65
N GLN A 62 3.93 -11.57 0.17
CA GLN A 62 3.73 -10.13 0.36
C GLN A 62 3.60 -9.82 1.85
N ASN A 63 2.85 -10.63 2.60
CA ASN A 63 2.77 -10.49 4.06
C ASN A 63 4.15 -10.53 4.73
N LYS A 64 5.01 -11.48 4.37
CA LYS A 64 6.38 -11.57 4.91
C LYS A 64 7.24 -10.37 4.52
N LEU A 65 7.24 -10.01 3.23
CA LEU A 65 8.00 -8.88 2.70
C LEU A 65 7.57 -7.56 3.34
N PHE A 66 6.26 -7.31 3.43
CA PHE A 66 5.72 -6.08 4.00
C PHE A 66 5.96 -5.98 5.50
N ALA A 67 5.84 -7.09 6.24
CA ALA A 67 6.21 -7.11 7.66
C ALA A 67 7.71 -6.83 7.88
N PHE A 68 8.57 -7.36 7.01
CA PHE A 68 10.01 -7.07 7.04
C PHE A 68 10.30 -5.58 6.78
N LEU A 69 9.71 -5.01 5.74
CA LEU A 69 9.85 -3.58 5.41
C LEU A 69 9.29 -2.67 6.51
N ASP A 70 8.11 -2.99 7.05
CA ASP A 70 7.50 -2.29 8.17
C ASP A 70 8.44 -2.26 9.39
N GLY A 71 9.09 -3.39 9.71
CA GLY A 71 10.09 -3.48 10.76
C GLY A 71 11.33 -2.60 10.51
N ILE A 72 11.84 -2.56 9.27
CA ILE A 72 12.97 -1.69 8.89
C ILE A 72 12.60 -0.22 9.08
N ILE A 73 11.44 0.19 8.55
CA ILE A 73 11.01 1.59 8.60
C ILE A 73 10.72 2.02 10.04
N LYS A 74 10.05 1.18 10.84
CA LYS A 74 9.80 1.47 12.26
C LYS A 74 11.09 1.75 13.03
N LYS A 75 12.15 0.99 12.75
CA LYS A 75 13.46 1.15 13.39
C LYS A 75 14.27 2.32 12.81
N GLY A 76 14.20 2.54 11.50
CA GLY A 76 15.05 3.50 10.79
C GLY A 76 14.46 4.91 10.65
N LYS A 77 13.16 5.11 10.90
CA LYS A 77 12.53 6.43 10.74
C LYS A 77 13.13 7.45 11.73
N PRO A 78 13.23 8.73 11.35
CA PRO A 78 13.57 9.80 12.29
C PRO A 78 12.56 9.85 13.44
N LYS A 79 13.02 10.17 14.66
CA LYS A 79 12.14 10.30 15.85
C LYS A 79 11.04 11.35 15.66
N SER A 80 11.32 12.39 14.87
CA SER A 80 10.37 13.46 14.54
C SER A 80 9.25 13.03 13.59
N PHE A 81 9.32 11.83 13.01
CA PHE A 81 8.29 11.31 12.12
C PHE A 81 7.37 10.30 12.81
N THR A 82 6.08 10.41 12.53
CA THR A 82 5.08 9.37 12.86
C THR A 82 4.91 8.45 11.64
N TYR A 83 5.24 7.18 11.81
CA TYR A 83 5.00 6.16 10.80
C TYR A 83 3.77 5.34 11.20
N PHE A 84 2.76 5.33 10.35
CA PHE A 84 1.49 4.62 10.58
C PHE A 84 1.57 3.13 10.23
N GLY A 85 2.69 2.69 9.66
CA GLY A 85 2.92 1.30 9.30
C GLY A 85 2.71 1.01 7.81
N PHE A 86 2.85 -0.27 7.49
CA PHE A 86 2.41 -0.84 6.22
C PHE A 86 0.93 -1.23 6.35
N CYS A 87 0.06 -0.39 5.83
CA CYS A 87 -1.39 -0.51 5.96
C CYS A 87 -2.01 -1.21 4.75
N ILE A 88 -3.16 -1.84 4.97
CA ILE A 88 -3.93 -2.51 3.92
C ILE A 88 -5.33 -1.89 3.89
N LEU A 89 -5.74 -1.39 2.73
CA LEU A 89 -7.11 -1.02 2.43
C LEU A 89 -7.72 -2.09 1.53
N LYS A 90 -8.73 -2.80 2.05
CA LYS A 90 -9.39 -3.88 1.34
C LYS A 90 -10.82 -3.48 0.99
N PHE A 91 -11.21 -3.63 -0.26
CA PHE A 91 -12.57 -3.48 -0.74
C PHE A 91 -13.22 -4.84 -0.95
N GLN A 92 -14.52 -4.90 -0.64
CA GLN A 92 -15.36 -6.03 -1.01
C GLN A 92 -15.52 -6.12 -2.53
N GLY A 93 -15.79 -4.98 -3.18
CA GLY A 93 -15.77 -4.82 -4.62
C GLY A 93 -14.44 -4.23 -5.09
N THR A 94 -14.49 -3.19 -5.88
CA THR A 94 -13.34 -2.49 -6.46
C THR A 94 -13.03 -1.15 -5.80
N CYS A 95 -14.03 -0.53 -5.17
CA CYS A 95 -13.94 0.82 -4.63
C CYS A 95 -14.92 1.06 -3.47
N TRP A 96 -15.07 2.31 -3.04
CA TRP A 96 -16.00 2.70 -1.97
C TRP A 96 -17.47 2.54 -2.35
N TYR A 97 -17.79 2.48 -3.65
CA TYR A 97 -19.16 2.56 -4.16
C TYR A 97 -19.79 1.18 -4.44
N ASP A 98 -19.04 0.09 -4.31
CA ASP A 98 -19.47 -1.26 -4.69
C ASP A 98 -19.25 -2.32 -3.59
N GLY A 99 -19.38 -1.91 -2.33
CA GLY A 99 -19.42 -2.81 -1.17
C GLY A 99 -18.76 -2.21 0.07
N LYS A 100 -18.50 -3.06 1.06
CA LYS A 100 -17.78 -2.67 2.29
C LYS A 100 -16.28 -2.49 2.05
N ALA A 101 -15.63 -1.76 2.95
CA ALA A 101 -14.18 -1.63 2.97
C ALA A 101 -13.63 -1.90 4.37
N TRP A 102 -12.37 -2.32 4.44
CA TRP A 102 -11.64 -2.56 5.68
C TRP A 102 -10.26 -1.93 5.62
N PHE A 103 -9.91 -1.16 6.66
CA PHE A 103 -8.57 -0.63 6.86
C PHE A 103 -7.88 -1.38 8.01
N ASN A 104 -6.75 -2.02 7.71
CA ASN A 104 -6.03 -2.90 8.65
C ASN A 104 -6.94 -3.94 9.34
N GLY A 105 -7.87 -4.50 8.56
CA GLY A 105 -8.80 -5.54 9.02
C GLY A 105 -10.04 -5.03 9.76
N LYS A 106 -10.16 -3.73 10.02
CA LYS A 106 -11.35 -3.11 10.63
C LYS A 106 -12.22 -2.49 9.57
N GLU A 107 -13.53 -2.76 9.60
CA GLU A 107 -14.48 -2.15 8.67
C GLU A 107 -14.41 -0.62 8.79
N ILE A 108 -14.42 0.07 7.65
CA ILE A 108 -14.29 1.53 7.59
C ILE A 108 -15.14 2.09 6.44
N SER A 109 -15.75 3.24 6.65
CA SER A 109 -16.43 4.01 5.61
C SER A 109 -15.47 4.95 4.86
N GLU A 110 -15.87 5.40 3.66
CA GLU A 110 -15.11 6.40 2.89
C GLU A 110 -14.86 7.66 3.73
N LYS A 111 -15.89 8.16 4.42
CA LYS A 111 -15.78 9.34 5.28
C LYS A 111 -14.79 9.14 6.42
N GLU A 112 -14.84 8.02 7.14
CA GLU A 112 -13.90 7.74 8.24
C GLU A 112 -12.46 7.64 7.75
N PHE A 113 -12.25 7.03 6.58
CA PHE A 113 -10.92 6.98 5.96
C PHE A 113 -10.43 8.38 5.57
N ILE A 114 -11.28 9.19 4.93
CA ILE A 114 -10.97 10.59 4.59
C ILE A 114 -10.63 11.41 5.84
N ASP A 115 -11.44 11.31 6.89
CA ASP A 115 -11.22 12.02 8.16
C ASP A 115 -9.89 11.59 8.80
N PHE A 116 -9.56 10.29 8.76
CA PHE A 116 -8.26 9.78 9.20
C PHE A 116 -7.11 10.40 8.39
N ILE A 117 -7.22 10.48 7.08
CA ILE A 117 -6.20 11.09 6.22
C ILE A 117 -6.06 12.58 6.55
N TYR A 118 -7.13 13.38 6.52
CA TYR A 118 -7.05 14.82 6.81
C TYR A 118 -6.52 15.15 8.20
N LYS A 119 -6.81 14.30 9.20
CA LYS A 119 -6.29 14.48 10.55
C LYS A 119 -4.77 14.28 10.58
N ASN A 120 -4.27 13.21 9.95
CA ASN A 120 -2.89 12.73 10.13
C ASN A 120 -1.91 13.14 9.02
N PHE A 121 -2.39 13.44 7.81
CA PHE A 121 -1.63 13.81 6.62
C PHE A 121 -2.13 15.12 6.04
#